data_AF-A0A833QRQ6-F1
#
_entry.id   AF-A0A833QRQ6-F1
#
_cell.length_a   1.000
_cell.length_b   1.000
_cell.length_c   1.000
_cell.angle_alpha   90.00
_cell.angle_beta   90.00
_cell.angle_gamma   90.00
#
_symmetry.space_group_name_H-M   'P 1'
#
loop_
_entity.id
_entity.type
_entity.pdbx_description
1 polymer ?
#
loop_
_entity_poly.entity_id
_entity_poly.type
_entity_poly.pdbx_seq_one_letter_code
_entity_poly.pdbx_strand_id
1 'polypeptide(L)' 'MVQRVLTNVGTPSSTYTVQVKSPKGVAVKVVPEKLTFLKLNDRKSFRVWFEMRKQEANDGVVDAD' A
#
# COMPACT_ATOMS: atom_id res chain seq x y z
N MET A 1 -1.40 11.71 -2.00
CA MET A 1 -2.35 10.67 -1.53
C MET A 1 -3.39 10.47 -2.60
N VAL A 2 -3.74 9.21 -2.88
CA VAL A 2 -4.73 8.83 -3.89
C VAL A 2 -5.86 8.05 -3.21
N GLN A 3 -7.11 8.43 -3.47
CA GLN A 3 -8.27 7.67 -3.03
C GLN A 3 -8.78 6.77 -4.16
N ARG A 4 -9.13 5.53 -3.82
CA ARG A 4 -9.74 4.55 -4.72
C ARG A 4 -10.96 3.93 -4.06
N VAL A 5 -11.91 3.56 -4.91
CA VAL A 5 -13.13 2.84 -4.51
C VAL A 5 -13.15 1.53 -5.27
N LEU A 6 -13.30 0.42 -4.55
CA LEU A 6 -13.50 -0.89 -5.13
C LEU A 6 -14.97 -1.27 -5.02
N THR A 7 -15.48 -1.93 -6.05
CA THR A 7 -16.80 -2.54 -6.08
C THR A 7 -16.60 -4.06 -6.13
N ASN A 8 -17.22 -4.79 -5.20
CA ASN A 8 -17.21 -6.25 -5.26
C ASN A 8 -18.15 -6.73 -6.36
N VAL A 9 -17.62 -7.38 -7.40
CA VAL A 9 -18.40 -7.97 -8.50
C VAL A 9 -18.39 -9.50 -8.47
N GLY A 10 -17.82 -10.09 -7.41
CA GLY A 10 -17.73 -11.54 -7.19
C GLY A 10 -18.53 -12.01 -5.98
N THR A 11 -18.03 -13.07 -5.33
CA THR A 11 -18.71 -13.72 -4.20
C THR A 11 -18.89 -12.75 -3.01
N PRO A 12 -20.10 -12.69 -2.40
CA PRO A 12 -20.34 -11.99 -1.14
C PRO A 12 -19.48 -12.52 0.02
N SER A 13 -19.46 -11.80 1.15
CA SER A 13 -18.69 -12.15 2.35
C SER A 13 -17.20 -12.43 2.13
N SER A 14 -16.60 -11.77 1.13
CA SER A 14 -15.19 -11.96 0.77
C SER A 14 -14.33 -10.87 1.40
N THR A 15 -13.13 -11.25 1.87
CA THR A 15 -12.16 -10.34 2.48
C THR A 15 -10.87 -10.32 1.66
N TYR A 16 -10.41 -9.13 1.33
CA TYR A 16 -9.19 -8.89 0.58
C TYR A 16 -8.18 -8.15 1.44
N THR A 17 -6.93 -8.62 1.43
CA THR A 17 -5.79 -7.95 2.07
C THR A 17 -4.84 -7.45 1.00
N VAL A 18 -4.39 -6.21 1.11
CA VAL A 18 -3.48 -5.60 0.15
C VAL A 18 -2.11 -6.25 0.21
N GLN A 19 -1.49 -6.43 -0.95
CA GLN A 19 -0.07 -6.78 -1.08
C GLN A 19 0.62 -5.68 -1.88
N VAL A 20 1.71 -5.15 -1.34
CA VAL A 20 2.40 -3.99 -1.89
C VAL A 20 3.82 -4.35 -2.27
N LYS A 21 4.14 -4.28 -3.56
CA LYS A 21 5.52 -4.31 -4.06
C LYS A 21 5.97 -2.88 -4.31
N SER A 22 6.65 -2.29 -3.33
CA SER A 22 7.09 -0.89 -3.41
C SER A 22 8.20 -0.71 -4.45
N PRO A 23 8.13 0.33 -5.32
CA PRO A 23 9.26 0.72 -6.16
C PRO A 23 10.50 1.11 -5.33
N LYS A 24 11.70 0.97 -5.90
CA LYS A 24 12.95 1.40 -5.24
C LYS A 24 12.87 2.89 -4.88
N GLY A 25 13.27 3.24 -3.66
CA GLY A 25 13.27 4.63 -3.19
C GLY A 25 11.90 5.19 -2.80
N VAL A 26 10.82 4.40 -2.89
CA VAL A 26 9.46 4.82 -2.52
C VAL A 26 8.93 3.93 -1.39
N ALA A 27 8.38 4.55 -0.36
CA ALA A 27 7.51 3.88 0.62
C ALA A 27 6.06 4.03 0.15
N VAL A 28 5.32 2.92 0.15
CA VAL A 28 3.90 2.91 -0.21
C VAL A 28 3.10 2.47 1.00
N LYS A 29 2.17 3.31 1.45
CA LYS A 29 1.27 3.03 2.56
C LYS A 29 -0.16 2.94 2.05
N VAL A 30 -0.91 1.96 2.54
CA VAL A 30 -2.32 1.74 2.18
C VAL A 30 -3.17 1.69 3.44
N VAL A 31 -4.28 2.43 3.47
CA VAL A 31 -5.22 2.39 4.61
C VAL A 31 -6.68 2.41 4.13
N PRO A 32 -7.53 1.47 4.58
CA PRO A 32 -7.18 0.26 5.34
C PRO A 32 -6.46 -0.77 4.45
N GLU A 33 -5.66 -1.65 5.05
CA GLU A 33 -4.97 -2.74 4.34
C GLU A 33 -5.88 -3.94 4.06
N LYS A 34 -6.98 -4.07 4.80
CA LYS A 34 -7.96 -5.15 4.66
C LYS A 34 -9.35 -4.58 4.40
N LEU A 35 -10.04 -5.14 3.42
CA LEU A 35 -11.41 -4.77 3.06
C LEU A 35 -12.29 -6.02 3.01
N THR A 36 -13.39 -5.98 3.75
CA THR A 36 -14.43 -7.01 3.73
C THR A 36 -15.67 -6.49 3.00
N PHE A 37 -16.12 -7.24 2.01
CA PHE A 37 -17.32 -6.97 1.22
C PHE A 37 -18.37 -8.02 1.57
N LEU A 38 -19.53 -7.57 2.05
CA LEU A 38 -20.56 -8.49 2.58
C LEU A 38 -21.58 -8.86 1.51
N LYS A 39 -21.76 -8.03 0.48
CA LYS A 39 -22.73 -8.23 -0.59
C LYS A 39 -22.11 -8.02 -1.97
N LEU A 40 -22.83 -8.50 -2.99
CA LEU A 40 -22.54 -8.16 -4.38
C LEU A 40 -22.77 -6.66 -4.59
N ASN A 41 -21.88 -6.02 -5.35
CA ASN A 41 -21.81 -4.59 -5.62
C ASN A 41 -21.55 -3.69 -4.41
N ASP A 42 -21.18 -4.26 -3.25
CA ASP A 42 -20.71 -3.46 -2.12
C ASP A 42 -19.49 -2.64 -2.53
N ARG A 43 -19.45 -1.38 -2.08
CA ARG A 43 -18.35 -0.45 -2.37
C ARG A 43 -17.59 -0.11 -1.11
N LYS A 44 -16.27 -0.16 -1.18
CA LYS A 44 -15.37 0.26 -0.08
C LYS A 44 -14.25 1.11 -0.64
N SER A 45 -13.82 2.09 0.15
CA SER A 45 -12.73 2.99 -0.23
C SER A 45 -11.47 2.68 0.54
N PHE A 46 -10.33 2.89 -0.11
CA PHE A 46 -9.03 2.90 0.54
C PHE A 46 -8.18 4.04 -0.02
N ARG A 47 -7.12 4.34 0.71
CA ARG A 47 -6.22 5.46 0.45
C ARG A 47 -4.80 4.94 0.29
N VAL A 48 -4.08 5.52 -0.64
CA VAL A 48 -2.67 5.18 -0.93
C VAL A 48 -1.81 6.42 -0.80
N TRP A 49 -0.71 6.31 -0.07
CA TRP A 49 0.33 7.32 0.04
C TRP A 49 1.61 6.78 -0.58
N PHE A 50 2.33 7.66 -1.26
CA PHE A 50 3.63 7.39 -1.87
C PHE A 50 4.58 8.44 -1.30
N GLU A 51 5.63 7.99 -0.63
CA GLU A 51 6.60 8.84 0.04
C GLU A 51 8.00 8.47 -0.47
N MET A 52 8.77 9.47 -0.90
CA MET A 52 10.18 9.23 -1.24
C MET A 52 10.94 8.91 0.04
N ARG A 53 11.68 7.81 0.05
CA ARG A 53 12.62 7.52 1.14
C ARG A 53 13.79 8.47 0.97
N LYS A 54 14.08 9.28 1.99
CA LYS A 54 15.36 9.99 2.05
C LYS A 54 16.47 8.93 2.09
N GLN A 55 17.54 9.13 1.32
CA GLN A 55 18.75 8.36 1.54
C GLN A 55 19.22 8.68 2.96
N GLU A 56 19.33 7.66 3.81
CA GLU A 56 20.21 7.74 4.97
C GLU A 56 21.61 8.00 4.38
N ALA A 57 22.22 9.13 4.72
CA ALA A 57 23.61 9.37 4.39
C ALA A 57 24.43 8.35 5.19
N ASN A 58 24.78 7.23 4.57
CA ASN A 58 25.77 6.33 5.14
C ASN A 58 27.14 6.97 4.89
N ASP A 59 27.47 7.95 5.73
CA ASP A 59 28.79 8.53 5.87
C ASP A 59 29.61 7.65 6.83
N GLY A 60 30.80 7.23 6.38
CA GLY A 60 31.78 6.46 7.14
C GLY A 60 31.69 4.93 6.95
N VAL A 61 32.77 4.19 6.66
CA VAL A 61 34.21 4.50 6.66
C VAL A 61 34.85 3.53 5.64
N VAL A 62 35.64 4.05 4.71
CA VAL A 62 36.65 3.24 4.02
C VAL A 62 37.89 3.29 4.88
N ASP A 63 38.17 2.23 5.63
CA ASP A 63 39.48 2.05 6.22
C ASP A 63 40.46 1.84 5.04
N ALA A 64 41.37 2.78 4.87
CA ALA A 64 42.51 2.66 3.97
C ALA A 64 43.78 2.54 4.82
N ASP A 65 44.60 1.57 4.42
CA ASP A 65 45.89 1.08 4.95
C ASP A 65 45.83 -0.01 6.02
#